data_AF-A0A4Q2UNC5-F1
#
_entry.id   AF-A0A4Q2UNC5-F1
#
_cell.length_a   1.000
_cell.length_b   1.000
_cell.length_c   1.000
_cell.angle_alpha   90.00
_cell.angle_beta   90.00
_cell.angle_gamma   90.00
#
_symmetry.space_group_name_H-M   'P 1'
#
loop_
_entity.id
_entity.type
_entity.pdbx_description
1 polymer ?
#
loop_
_entity_poly.entity_id
_entity_poly.type
_entity_poly.pdbx_seq_one_letter_code
_entity_poly.pdbx_strand_id
1 'polypeptide(L)'
;MKTITYESLRAEHAWMIVSDQLQQRNNMLAKSISYMERDPAELPMASRLMILRYHLKMSLRQLTHEARQTSRSTQEVAQLHQQWLHVHQLFFLLRQIDRELNRATGENDTLRNWMHQLEGRVYRSALVHLN
;
A
#
# COMPACT_ATOMS: atom_id res chain seq x y z
N MET A 1 -3.42 -4.14 -34.17
CA MET A 1 -2.56 -4.65 -33.07
C MET A 1 -2.25 -3.47 -32.17
N LYS A 2 -2.42 -3.58 -30.84
CA LYS A 2 -1.97 -2.53 -29.92
C LYS A 2 -0.44 -2.51 -29.93
N THR A 3 0.16 -1.38 -30.25
CA THR A 3 1.62 -1.22 -30.22
C THR A 3 2.04 -1.12 -28.76
N ILE A 4 2.59 -2.21 -28.21
CA ILE A 4 3.13 -2.20 -26.85
C ILE A 4 4.50 -1.51 -26.91
N THR A 5 4.64 -0.40 -26.19
CA THR A 5 5.92 0.32 -26.12
C THR A 5 6.69 -0.12 -24.88
N TYR A 6 8.01 0.04 -24.90
CA TYR A 6 8.84 -0.22 -23.72
C TYR A 6 8.41 0.61 -22.51
N GLU A 7 8.02 1.87 -22.74
CA GLU A 7 7.54 2.75 -21.68
C GLU A 7 6.19 2.32 -21.11
N SER A 8 5.27 1.77 -21.92
CA SER A 8 4.01 1.23 -21.40
C SER A 8 4.24 0.01 -20.51
N LEU A 9 5.19 -0.86 -20.89
CA LEU A 9 5.58 -2.02 -20.06
C LEU A 9 6.19 -1.57 -18.73
N ARG A 10 7.00 -0.51 -18.72
CA ARG A 10 7.56 0.07 -17.50
C ARG A 10 6.48 0.63 -16.58
N ALA A 11 5.51 1.35 -17.13
CA ALA A 11 4.40 1.90 -16.35
C ALA A 11 3.55 0.78 -15.74
N GLU A 12 3.27 -0.29 -16.48
CA GLU A 12 2.54 -1.47 -15.98
C GLU A 12 3.30 -2.21 -14.88
N HIS A 13 4.62 -2.41 -15.06
CA HIS A 13 5.47 -3.01 -14.03
C HIS A 13 5.52 -2.15 -12.76
N ALA A 14 5.64 -0.83 -12.90
CA ALA A 14 5.64 0.09 -11.76
C ALA A 14 4.29 0.07 -11.03
N TRP A 15 3.17 0.04 -11.78
CA TRP A 15 1.84 -0.14 -11.21
C TRP A 15 1.77 -1.40 -10.35
N MET A 16 2.21 -2.54 -10.90
CA MET A 16 2.18 -3.83 -10.21
C MET A 16 2.93 -3.78 -8.89
N ILE A 17 4.16 -3.25 -8.90
CA ILE A 17 5.00 -3.15 -7.70
C ILE A 17 4.33 -2.28 -6.64
N VAL A 18 3.90 -1.06 -7.00
CA VAL A 18 3.33 -0.13 -6.02
C VAL A 18 2.01 -0.66 -5.47
N SER A 19 1.20 -1.34 -6.29
CA SER A 19 -0.04 -1.97 -5.86
C SER A 19 0.21 -3.10 -4.86
N ASP A 20 1.22 -3.94 -5.09
CA ASP A 20 1.61 -4.99 -4.15
C ASP A 20 2.06 -4.39 -2.82
N GLN A 21 2.91 -3.36 -2.85
CA GLN A 21 3.34 -2.66 -1.64
C GLN A 21 2.17 -2.06 -0.84
N LEU A 22 1.21 -1.43 -1.51
CA LEU A 22 -0.01 -0.92 -0.87
C LEU A 22 -0.84 -2.04 -0.24
N GLN A 23 -0.94 -3.19 -0.91
CA GLN A 23 -1.62 -4.36 -0.38
C GLN A 23 -0.91 -4.94 0.85
N GLN A 24 0.42 -5.00 0.82
CA GLN A 24 1.23 -5.39 1.98
C GLN A 24 0.98 -4.46 3.17
N ARG A 25 0.91 -3.13 2.95
CA ARG A 25 0.58 -2.16 4.02
C ARG A 25 -0.84 -2.32 4.54
N ASN A 26 -1.82 -2.56 3.68
CA ASN A 26 -3.19 -2.86 4.12
C ASN A 26 -3.25 -4.12 5.01
N ASN A 27 -2.50 -5.16 4.65
CA ASN A 27 -2.41 -6.39 5.45
C ASN A 27 -1.70 -6.15 6.78
N MET A 28 -0.63 -5.36 6.79
CA MET A 28 0.09 -4.97 8.01
C MET A 28 -0.82 -4.18 8.95
N LEU A 29 -1.53 -3.17 8.45
CA LEU A 29 -2.52 -2.42 9.21
C LEU A 29 -3.57 -3.34 9.82
N ALA A 30 -4.14 -4.27 9.03
CA ALA A 30 -5.12 -5.21 9.53
C ALA A 30 -4.60 -6.07 10.70
N LYS A 31 -3.38 -6.61 10.56
CA LYS A 31 -2.74 -7.41 11.62
C LYS A 31 -2.44 -6.59 12.87
N SER A 32 -1.95 -5.37 12.70
CA SER A 32 -1.66 -4.46 13.82
C SER A 32 -2.93 -4.04 14.56
N ILE A 33 -4.02 -3.72 13.85
CA ILE A 33 -5.33 -3.44 14.46
C ILE A 33 -5.76 -4.63 15.33
N SER A 34 -5.81 -5.83 14.76
CA SER A 34 -6.24 -7.03 15.49
C SER A 34 -5.33 -7.43 16.66
N TYR A 35 -4.07 -7.00 16.65
CA TYR A 35 -3.17 -7.17 17.78
C TYR A 35 -3.47 -6.15 18.89
N MET A 36 -3.65 -4.88 18.53
CA MET A 36 -3.94 -3.79 19.47
C MET A 36 -5.32 -3.92 20.12
N GLU A 37 -6.33 -4.41 19.40
CA GLU A 37 -7.69 -4.63 19.94
C GLU A 37 -7.76 -5.61 21.12
N ARG A 38 -6.68 -6.38 21.38
CA ARG A 38 -6.64 -7.36 22.47
C ARG A 38 -6.47 -6.71 23.84
N ASP A 39 -5.95 -5.48 23.88
CA ASP A 39 -5.73 -4.73 25.11
C ASP A 39 -6.59 -3.45 25.11
N PRO A 40 -7.51 -3.27 26.08
CA PRO A 40 -8.30 -2.05 26.21
C PRO A 40 -7.47 -0.76 26.24
N ALA A 41 -6.25 -0.80 26.79
CA ALA A 41 -5.35 0.36 26.83
C ALA A 41 -4.87 0.79 25.43
N GLU A 42 -4.85 -0.13 24.47
CA GLU A 42 -4.35 0.09 23.11
C GLU A 42 -5.47 0.43 22.11
N LEU A 43 -6.74 0.44 22.54
CA LEU A 43 -7.90 0.77 21.70
C LEU A 43 -7.81 2.14 21.01
N PRO A 44 -7.28 3.21 21.62
CA PRO A 44 -7.08 4.48 20.91
C PRO A 44 -6.16 4.33 19.70
N MET A 45 -5.07 3.56 19.84
CA MET A 45 -4.14 3.30 18.74
C MET A 45 -4.77 2.40 17.68
N ALA A 46 -5.45 1.33 18.09
CA ALA A 46 -6.21 0.46 17.19
C ALA A 46 -7.19 1.25 16.32
N SER A 47 -7.95 2.17 16.94
CA SER A 47 -8.92 3.03 16.26
C SER A 47 -8.27 3.95 15.25
N ARG A 48 -7.11 4.55 15.58
CA ARG A 48 -6.35 5.38 14.63
C ARG A 48 -5.86 4.56 13.43
N LEU A 49 -5.35 3.35 13.65
CA LEU A 49 -4.93 2.46 12.57
C LEU A 49 -6.12 2.02 11.70
N MET A 50 -7.30 1.82 12.28
CA MET A 50 -8.53 1.55 11.52
C MET A 50 -8.88 2.70 10.58
N ILE A 51 -8.84 3.94 11.07
CA ILE A 51 -9.09 5.15 10.26
C ILE A 51 -8.08 5.21 9.11
N LEU A 52 -6.79 5.01 9.39
CA LEU A 52 -5.74 4.98 8.36
C LEU A 52 -6.00 3.89 7.31
N ARG A 53 -6.37 2.68 7.73
CA ARG A 53 -6.71 1.57 6.83
C ARG A 53 -7.95 1.86 6.00
N TYR A 54 -8.96 2.51 6.58
CA TYR A 54 -10.15 2.93 5.86
C TYR A 54 -9.80 3.91 4.74
N HIS A 55 -9.01 4.95 5.03
CA HIS A 55 -8.56 5.91 4.03
C HIS A 55 -7.75 5.24 2.93
N LEU A 56 -6.82 4.34 3.27
CA LEU A 56 -6.08 3.58 2.27
C LEU A 56 -7.02 2.84 1.31
N LYS A 57 -7.99 2.10 1.84
CA LYS A 57 -8.96 1.33 1.02
C LYS A 57 -9.83 2.23 0.14
N MET A 58 -10.27 3.37 0.66
CA MET A 58 -11.11 4.30 -0.10
C MET A 58 -10.32 5.00 -1.20
N SER A 59 -9.11 5.50 -0.90
CA SER A 59 -8.23 6.11 -1.89
C SER A 59 -7.85 5.11 -2.99
N LEU A 60 -7.49 3.87 -2.64
CA LEU A 60 -7.23 2.82 -3.63
C LEU A 60 -8.43 2.54 -4.53
N ARG A 61 -9.64 2.47 -3.96
CA ARG A 61 -10.86 2.25 -4.74
C ARG A 61 -11.12 3.40 -5.70
N GLN A 62 -11.00 4.63 -5.24
CA GLN A 62 -11.16 5.83 -6.05
C GLN A 62 -10.16 5.84 -7.21
N LEU A 63 -8.87 5.67 -6.89
CA LEU A 63 -7.80 5.62 -7.88
C LEU A 63 -8.05 4.52 -8.92
N THR A 64 -8.38 3.31 -8.49
CA THR A 64 -8.71 2.21 -9.41
C THR A 64 -9.90 2.54 -10.31
N HIS A 65 -10.89 3.27 -9.78
CA HIS A 65 -12.05 3.68 -10.55
C HIS A 65 -11.68 4.73 -11.61
N GLU A 66 -10.92 5.76 -11.24
CA GLU A 66 -10.43 6.81 -12.15
C GLU A 66 -9.61 6.21 -13.30
N ALA A 67 -8.68 5.30 -13.00
CA ALA A 67 -7.85 4.67 -14.02
C ALA A 67 -8.66 3.83 -15.03
N ARG A 68 -9.76 3.20 -14.59
CA ARG A 68 -10.66 2.46 -15.49
C ARG A 68 -11.42 3.39 -16.43
N GLN A 69 -11.83 4.57 -15.96
CA GLN A 69 -12.58 5.54 -16.77
C GLN A 69 -11.74 6.17 -17.90
N THR A 70 -10.43 6.36 -17.68
CA THR A 70 -9.52 7.04 -18.63
C THR A 70 -9.25 6.28 -19.94
N SER A 71 -9.63 5.01 -20.02
CA SER A 71 -9.39 4.11 -21.16
C SER A 71 -10.09 4.47 -22.49
N ARG A 72 -10.75 5.64 -22.60
CA ARG A 72 -11.52 6.08 -23.78
C ARG A 72 -10.85 7.16 -24.65
N SER A 73 -9.63 7.61 -24.32
CA SER A 73 -8.91 8.62 -25.13
C SER A 73 -8.09 7.99 -26.26
N THR A 74 -8.20 8.53 -27.49
CA THR A 74 -7.63 7.97 -28.74
C THR A 74 -6.15 8.27 -28.98
N GLN A 75 -5.47 9.01 -28.10
CA GLN A 75 -4.04 9.38 -28.28
C GLN A 75 -3.12 8.56 -27.35
N GLU A 76 -2.22 7.76 -27.94
CA GLU A 76 -1.29 6.88 -27.21
C GLU A 76 -0.39 7.64 -26.21
N VAL A 77 0.09 8.84 -26.56
CA VAL A 77 0.90 9.69 -25.66
C VAL A 77 0.12 10.12 -24.42
N ALA A 78 -1.16 10.49 -24.61
CA ALA A 78 -2.03 10.87 -23.51
C ALA A 78 -2.32 9.68 -22.59
N GLN A 79 -2.46 8.47 -23.14
CA GLN A 79 -2.65 7.24 -22.36
C GLN A 79 -1.43 6.93 -21.49
N LEU A 80 -0.21 6.97 -22.06
CA LEU A 80 1.02 6.69 -21.31
C LEU A 80 1.24 7.72 -20.19
N HIS A 81 1.00 9.00 -20.47
CA HIS A 81 1.08 10.04 -19.44
C HIS A 81 0.11 9.77 -18.29
N GLN A 82 -1.13 9.38 -18.59
CA GLN A 82 -2.14 9.03 -17.59
C GLN A 82 -1.78 7.78 -16.78
N GLN A 83 -1.19 6.76 -17.41
CA GLN A 83 -0.67 5.58 -16.70
C GLN A 83 0.39 5.99 -15.68
N TRP A 84 1.34 6.83 -16.09
CA TRP A 84 2.37 7.33 -15.18
C TRP A 84 1.78 8.19 -14.07
N LEU A 85 0.84 9.10 -14.35
CA LEU A 85 0.16 9.87 -13.33
C LEU A 85 -0.47 8.96 -12.27
N HIS A 86 -1.11 7.88 -12.71
CA HIS A 86 -1.72 6.91 -11.81
C HIS A 86 -0.70 6.20 -10.90
N VAL A 87 0.41 5.76 -11.47
CA VAL A 87 1.52 5.16 -10.71
C VAL A 87 2.03 6.14 -9.65
N HIS A 88 2.18 7.42 -9.99
CA HIS A 88 2.62 8.45 -9.04
C HIS A 88 1.59 8.69 -7.92
N GLN A 89 0.30 8.67 -8.22
CA GLN A 89 -0.76 8.79 -7.21
C GLN A 89 -0.75 7.62 -6.23
N LEU A 90 -0.62 6.39 -6.73
CA LEU A 90 -0.47 5.19 -5.91
C LEU A 90 0.78 5.26 -5.04
N PHE A 91 1.91 5.71 -5.60
CA PHE A 91 3.16 5.85 -4.88
C PHE A 91 3.09 6.93 -3.79
N PHE A 92 2.42 8.05 -4.07
CA PHE A 92 2.20 9.10 -3.07
C PHE A 92 1.35 8.57 -1.90
N LEU A 93 0.27 7.84 -2.20
CA LEU A 93 -0.55 7.18 -1.19
C LEU A 93 0.28 6.24 -0.32
N LEU A 94 1.14 5.41 -0.93
CA LEU A 94 2.02 4.51 -0.19
C LEU A 94 2.92 5.27 0.79
N ARG A 95 3.57 6.33 0.32
CA ARG A 95 4.44 7.16 1.18
C ARG A 95 3.66 7.83 2.32
N GLN A 96 2.42 8.23 2.08
CA GLN A 96 1.58 8.80 3.12
C GLN A 96 1.23 7.76 4.19
N ILE A 97 0.88 6.53 3.78
CA ILE A 97 0.63 5.43 4.72
C ILE A 97 1.89 5.09 5.50
N ASP A 98 3.05 5.00 4.85
CA ASP A 98 4.32 4.74 5.53
C ASP A 98 4.66 5.82 6.57
N ARG A 99 4.45 7.10 6.24
CA ARG A 99 4.67 8.20 7.19
C ARG A 99 3.75 8.11 8.40
N GLU A 100 2.46 7.90 8.20
CA GLU A 100 1.51 7.79 9.31
C GLU A 100 1.75 6.53 10.16
N LEU A 101 2.13 5.42 9.54
CA LEU A 101 2.49 4.20 10.24
C LEU A 101 3.76 4.40 11.07
N ASN A 102 4.81 5.01 10.50
CA ASN A 102 6.03 5.34 11.22
C ASN A 102 5.76 6.28 12.41
N ARG A 103 4.88 7.26 12.21
CA ARG A 103 4.45 8.15 13.29
C ARG A 103 3.73 7.37 14.40
N ALA A 104 2.80 6.49 14.04
CA ALA A 104 2.09 5.64 15.00
C ALA A 104 3.06 4.75 15.79
N THR A 105 4.08 4.16 15.15
CA THR A 105 5.12 3.36 15.84
C THR A 105 6.06 4.21 16.69
N GLY A 106 6.29 5.47 16.33
CA GLY A 106 7.08 6.40 17.14
C GLY A 106 6.36 6.80 18.42
N GLU A 107 5.03 6.86 18.38
CA GLU A 107 4.17 7.28 19.49
C GLU A 107 3.70 6.11 20.38
N ASN A 108 3.83 4.86 19.93
CA ASN A 108 3.35 3.68 20.66
C ASN A 108 4.35 2.51 20.64
N ASP A 109 4.90 2.22 21.81
CA ASP A 109 5.93 1.19 22.02
C ASP A 109 5.41 -0.23 21.75
N THR A 110 4.17 -0.52 22.15
CA THR A 110 3.54 -1.83 21.96
C THR A 110 3.41 -2.16 20.47
N LEU A 111 2.95 -1.20 19.67
CA LEU A 111 2.84 -1.29 18.22
C LEU A 111 4.22 -1.45 17.57
N ARG A 112 5.20 -0.64 17.98
CA ARG A 112 6.58 -0.71 17.47
C ARG A 112 7.18 -2.10 17.68
N ASN A 113 7.08 -2.62 18.89
CA ASN A 113 7.59 -3.95 19.24
C ASN A 113 6.91 -5.05 18.42
N TRP A 114 5.59 -4.96 18.24
CA TRP A 114 4.84 -5.88 17.39
C TRP A 114 5.30 -5.86 15.93
N MET A 115 5.50 -4.67 15.36
CA MET A 115 5.93 -4.52 13.97
C MET A 115 7.33 -5.11 13.74
N HIS A 116 8.28 -4.87 14.65
CA HIS A 116 9.61 -5.50 14.56
C HIS A 116 9.54 -7.04 14.63
N GLN A 117 8.67 -7.59 15.48
CA GLN A 117 8.47 -9.05 15.54
C GLN A 117 7.86 -9.60 14.24
N LEU A 118 6.94 -8.87 13.63
CA LEU A 118 6.31 -9.26 12.38
C LEU A 118 7.33 -9.33 11.23
N GLU A 119 8.19 -8.32 11.11
CA GLU A 119 9.29 -8.29 10.13
C GLU A 119 10.27 -9.45 10.35
N GLY A 120 10.63 -9.71 11.61
CA GLY A 120 11.49 -10.85 11.97
C GLY A 120 10.90 -12.22 11.61
N ARG A 121 9.57 -12.39 11.69
CA ARG A 121 8.88 -13.63 11.30
C ARG A 121 8.88 -13.85 9.79
N VAL A 122 8.69 -12.79 9.00
CA VAL A 122 8.74 -12.86 7.53
C VAL A 122 10.15 -13.27 7.07
N TYR A 123 11.18 -12.67 7.67
CA TYR A 123 12.58 -13.02 7.36
C TYR A 123 12.91 -14.49 7.67
N ARG A 124 12.48 -14.99 8.84
CA ARG A 124 12.68 -16.40 9.22
C ARG A 124 11.95 -17.37 8.29
N SER A 125 10.72 -17.05 7.88
CA SER A 125 9.95 -17.90 6.96
C SER A 125 10.60 -17.99 5.58
N ALA A 126 11.16 -16.89 5.06
CA ALA A 126 11.82 -16.87 3.75
C ALA A 126 13.13 -17.70 3.75
N LEU A 127 13.90 -17.67 4.84
CA LEU A 127 15.12 -18.46 4.99
C LEU A 127 14.87 -19.97 5.04
N VAL A 128 13.73 -20.40 5.58
CA VAL A 128 13.35 -21.84 5.62
C VAL A 128 13.04 -22.38 4.21
N HIS A 129 12.64 -21.54 3.26
CA HIS A 129 12.40 -21.94 1.87
C HIS A 129 13.64 -21.90 0.98
N LEU A 130 14.80 -21.47 1.52
CA LEU A 130 16.07 -21.37 0.78
C LEU A 130 17.07 -22.48 1.14
N ASN A 131 16.72 -23.39 2.04
CA ASN A 131 17.54 -24.55 2.44
C ASN A 131 16.92 -25.87 1.97
#